data_AF-A0A9D5G7X2-F1
#
_entry.id   AF-A0A9D5G7X2-F1
#
_cell.length_a   1.000
_cell.length_b   1.000
_cell.length_c   1.000
_cell.angle_alpha   90.00
_cell.angle_beta   90.00
_cell.angle_gamma   90.00
#
_symmetry.space_group_name_H-M   'P 1'
#
loop_
_entity.id
_entity.type
_entity.pdbx_description
1 polymer ?
#
loop_
_entity_poly.entity_id
_entity_poly.type
_entity_poly.pdbx_seq_one_letter_code
_entity_poly.pdbx_strand_id
1 'polypeptide(L)'
;MLLVDASEDDYASIAPHLGAYPLALLDRLVDRNCRVRPLRDAERYRDASPALRRLGVDVDAWPVPPAGLFVVEERTVYLRSRTAMTIGHEVAHAIDCALGDGVYRSGFDPRIRAAFAGARAFVTPYAASGLDEYFAECVRAYADAFHDAGSPWPRATRERLRSCDPAMHAIVAELFAS
;
A
#
# COMPACT_ATOMS: atom_id res chain seq x y z
N MET A 1 4.99 6.53 16.27
CA MET A 1 5.79 5.36 15.89
C MET A 1 5.00 4.57 14.86
N LEU A 2 5.56 4.32 13.67
CA LEU A 2 4.83 3.69 12.56
C LEU A 2 4.86 2.16 12.63
N LEU A 3 6.02 1.56 12.87
CA LEU A 3 6.17 0.11 13.02
C LEU A 3 5.88 -0.31 14.48
N VAL A 4 4.96 -1.24 14.69
CA VAL A 4 4.51 -1.71 16.02
C VAL A 4 4.56 -3.23 16.11
N ASP A 5 4.67 -3.76 17.34
CA ASP A 5 4.75 -5.20 17.64
C ASP A 5 5.80 -5.96 16.81
N ALA A 6 6.87 -5.28 16.43
CA ALA A 6 7.95 -5.78 15.60
C ALA A 6 9.15 -6.23 16.44
N SER A 7 9.73 -7.38 16.08
CA SER A 7 11.06 -7.81 16.54
C SER A 7 12.18 -6.96 15.92
N GLU A 8 13.42 -7.18 16.34
CA GLU A 8 14.60 -6.54 15.71
C GLU A 8 14.74 -6.95 14.23
N ASP A 9 14.49 -8.23 13.92
CA ASP A 9 14.54 -8.75 12.54
C ASP A 9 13.42 -8.15 11.66
N ASP A 10 12.23 -7.95 12.24
CA ASP A 10 11.14 -7.24 11.58
C ASP A 10 11.55 -5.80 11.24
N TYR A 11 12.18 -5.12 12.20
CA TYR A 11 12.63 -3.75 11.99
C TYR A 11 13.69 -3.67 10.88
N ALA A 12 14.69 -4.57 10.93
CA ALA A 12 15.76 -4.63 9.95
C ALA A 12 15.26 -4.91 8.52
N SER A 13 14.19 -5.71 8.39
CA SER A 13 13.61 -6.04 7.08
C SER A 13 12.61 -4.99 6.57
N ILE A 14 11.84 -4.33 7.45
CA ILE A 14 10.77 -3.40 7.04
C ILE A 14 11.26 -1.96 6.91
N ALA A 15 12.11 -1.49 7.83
CA ALA A 15 12.50 -0.08 7.90
C ALA A 15 13.17 0.45 6.62
N PRO A 16 14.06 -0.29 5.92
CA PRO A 16 14.64 0.18 4.67
C PRO A 16 13.60 0.46 3.58
N HIS A 17 12.52 -0.33 3.54
CA HIS A 17 11.42 -0.15 2.59
C HIS A 17 10.55 1.06 2.93
N LEU A 18 10.28 1.28 4.22
CA LEU A 18 9.61 2.51 4.66
C LEU A 18 10.43 3.75 4.30
N GLY A 19 11.76 3.68 4.43
CA GLY A 19 12.68 4.75 4.08
C GLY A 19 12.74 5.11 2.59
N ALA A 20 12.12 4.32 1.70
CA ALA A 20 11.97 4.67 0.29
C ALA A 20 10.83 5.68 0.03
N TYR A 21 9.99 5.94 1.03
CA TYR A 21 9.00 7.02 0.97
C TYR A 21 9.56 8.34 1.50
N PRO A 22 9.10 9.49 0.97
CA PRO A 22 9.36 10.80 1.54
C PRO A 22 8.95 10.87 3.01
N LEU A 23 9.80 11.52 3.83
CA LEU A 23 9.57 11.66 5.27
C LEU A 23 8.20 12.31 5.57
N ALA A 24 7.79 13.32 4.80
CA ALA A 24 6.50 13.99 4.98
C ALA A 24 5.29 13.04 4.84
N LEU A 25 5.38 12.01 3.98
CA LEU A 25 4.33 11.00 3.88
C LEU A 25 4.34 10.08 5.10
N LEU A 26 5.52 9.68 5.58
CA LEU A 26 5.67 8.86 6.79
C LEU A 26 5.17 9.61 8.04
N ASP A 27 5.49 10.90 8.17
CA ASP A 27 5.02 11.76 9.25
C ASP A 27 3.49 11.86 9.21
N ARG A 28 2.90 12.03 8.02
CA ARG A 28 1.45 12.03 7.87
C ARG A 28 0.80 10.71 8.30
N LEU A 29 1.43 9.56 8.01
CA LEU A 29 0.95 8.28 8.52
C LEU A 29 0.94 8.27 10.06
N VAL A 30 2.01 8.75 10.69
CA VAL A 30 2.11 8.86 12.15
C VAL A 30 1.05 9.81 12.72
N ASP A 31 0.87 10.99 12.13
CA ASP A 31 -0.12 11.99 12.54
C ASP A 31 -1.56 11.45 12.47
N ARG A 32 -1.82 10.58 11.49
CA ARG A 32 -3.12 9.93 11.32
C ARG A 32 -3.25 8.64 12.14
N ASN A 33 -2.28 8.33 13.00
CA ASN A 33 -2.22 7.11 13.81
C ASN A 33 -2.28 5.83 12.96
N CYS A 34 -1.68 5.87 11.76
CA CYS A 34 -1.47 4.68 10.96
C CYS A 34 -0.30 3.86 11.53
N ARG A 35 -0.38 2.53 11.35
CA ARG A 35 0.57 1.57 11.90
C ARG A 35 0.93 0.52 10.86
N VAL A 36 2.12 -0.04 10.99
CA VAL A 36 2.58 -1.23 10.28
C VAL A 36 2.87 -2.29 11.33
N ARG A 37 2.29 -3.47 11.19
CA ARG A 37 2.43 -4.59 12.12
C ARG A 37 2.75 -5.87 11.34
N PRO A 38 3.95 -6.43 11.47
CA PRO A 38 4.22 -7.77 10.97
C PRO A 38 3.39 -8.79 11.74
N LEU A 39 2.86 -9.78 11.03
CA LEU A 39 2.24 -10.95 11.62
C LEU A 39 3.34 -11.93 12.06
N ARG A 40 3.11 -12.60 13.19
CA ARG A 40 3.94 -13.72 13.63
C ARG A 40 3.70 -14.93 12.75
N ASP A 41 4.62 -15.89 12.79
CA ASP A 41 4.47 -17.16 12.09
C ASP A 41 3.14 -17.84 12.47
N ALA A 42 2.37 -18.22 11.44
CA ALA A 42 1.04 -18.80 11.56
C ALA A 42 -0.04 -17.93 12.25
N GLU A 43 0.25 -16.67 12.60
CA GLU A 43 -0.76 -15.74 13.08
C GLU A 43 -1.76 -15.44 11.96
N ARG A 44 -3.04 -15.49 12.29
CA ARG A 44 -4.15 -15.24 11.37
C ARG A 44 -4.55 -13.77 11.40
N TYR A 45 -5.03 -13.25 10.28
CA TYR A 45 -5.48 -11.86 10.20
C TYR A 45 -6.59 -11.55 11.20
N ARG A 46 -7.56 -12.44 11.38
CA ARG A 46 -8.67 -12.28 12.34
C ARG A 46 -8.22 -12.31 13.81
N ASP A 47 -7.09 -12.94 14.11
CA ASP A 47 -6.55 -13.02 15.46
C ASP A 47 -5.74 -11.77 15.77
N ALA A 48 -5.10 -11.19 14.75
CA ALA A 48 -4.38 -9.91 14.81
C ALA A 48 -5.31 -8.68 14.83
N SER A 49 -6.38 -8.68 14.04
CA SER A 49 -7.28 -7.54 13.82
C SER A 49 -8.62 -7.72 14.56
N PRO A 50 -8.93 -6.90 15.57
CA PRO A 50 -10.26 -6.85 16.19
C PRO A 50 -11.40 -6.56 15.21
N ALA A 51 -11.17 -5.71 14.21
CA ALA A 51 -12.17 -5.36 13.19
C ALA A 51 -12.51 -6.56 12.30
N LEU A 52 -11.50 -7.28 11.77
CA LEU A 52 -11.75 -8.49 10.97
C LEU A 52 -12.43 -9.58 11.80
N ARG A 53 -12.03 -9.75 13.07
CA ARG A 53 -12.70 -10.66 14.01
C ARG A 53 -14.17 -10.31 14.19
N ARG A 54 -14.47 -9.02 14.39
CA ARG A 54 -15.83 -8.50 14.58
C ARG A 54 -16.69 -8.70 13.33
N LEU A 55 -16.11 -8.52 12.14
CA LEU A 55 -16.81 -8.73 10.86
C LEU A 55 -17.01 -10.21 10.52
N GLY A 56 -16.34 -11.13 11.22
CA GLY A 56 -16.39 -12.56 10.92
C GLY A 56 -15.76 -12.92 9.57
N VAL A 57 -14.89 -12.05 9.04
CA VAL A 57 -14.22 -12.26 7.74
C VAL A 57 -12.98 -13.09 7.96
N ASP A 58 -12.93 -14.24 7.30
CA ASP A 58 -11.78 -15.13 7.31
C ASP A 58 -10.92 -14.93 6.06
N VAL A 59 -10.09 -13.88 6.09
CA VAL A 59 -9.18 -13.53 4.99
C VAL A 59 -8.17 -14.66 4.72
N ASP A 60 -7.79 -15.41 5.75
CA ASP A 60 -6.87 -16.54 5.63
C ASP A 60 -7.48 -17.73 4.87
N ALA A 61 -8.80 -17.80 4.75
CA ALA A 61 -9.52 -18.86 4.04
C ALA A 61 -9.77 -18.54 2.55
N TRP A 62 -9.33 -17.39 2.06
CA TRP A 62 -9.46 -17.03 0.64
C TRP A 62 -8.62 -17.97 -0.24
N PRO A 63 -8.99 -18.17 -1.52
CA PRO A 63 -8.21 -19.03 -2.42
C PRO A 63 -6.74 -18.64 -2.53
N VAL A 64 -6.46 -17.34 -2.42
CA VAL A 64 -5.12 -16.77 -2.32
C VAL A 64 -5.15 -15.74 -1.18
N PRO A 65 -4.78 -16.12 0.04
CA PRO A 65 -4.70 -15.18 1.15
C PRO A 65 -3.66 -14.10 0.82
N PRO A 66 -3.92 -12.84 1.17
CA PRO A 66 -3.05 -11.75 0.78
C PRO A 66 -1.76 -11.79 1.62
N ALA A 67 -0.68 -11.31 0.99
CA ALA A 67 0.64 -11.23 1.62
C ALA A 67 0.74 -10.05 2.61
N GLY A 68 -0.14 -9.06 2.45
CA GLY A 68 -0.32 -7.92 3.34
C GLY A 68 -1.78 -7.49 3.32
N LEU A 69 -2.22 -6.70 4.29
CA LEU A 69 -3.58 -6.15 4.30
C LEU A 69 -3.62 -4.85 5.10
N PHE A 70 -4.08 -3.77 4.49
CA PHE A 70 -4.46 -2.57 5.22
C PHE A 70 -5.90 -2.63 5.74
N VAL A 71 -6.06 -2.58 7.06
CA VAL A 71 -7.38 -2.53 7.72
C VAL A 71 -7.71 -1.07 8.06
N VAL A 72 -8.57 -0.45 7.27
CA VAL A 72 -8.93 0.98 7.33
C VAL A 72 -9.44 1.40 8.72
N GLU A 73 -10.35 0.62 9.32
CA GLU A 73 -10.94 0.93 10.64
C GLU A 73 -9.88 1.04 11.74
N GLU A 74 -8.81 0.24 11.63
CA GLU A 74 -7.71 0.19 12.59
C GLU A 74 -6.52 1.04 12.16
N ARG A 75 -6.54 1.59 10.94
CA ARG A 75 -5.42 2.25 10.28
C ARG A 75 -4.13 1.43 10.37
N THR A 76 -4.24 0.11 10.23
CA THR A 76 -3.12 -0.80 10.45
C THR A 76 -2.86 -1.65 9.22
N VAL A 77 -1.63 -1.58 8.73
CA VAL A 77 -1.07 -2.50 7.73
C VAL A 77 -0.61 -3.75 8.45
N TYR A 78 -1.20 -4.89 8.14
CA TYR A 78 -0.79 -6.20 8.62
C TYR A 78 0.04 -6.91 7.56
N LEU A 79 1.29 -7.25 7.87
CA LEU A 79 2.22 -7.86 6.91
C LEU A 79 2.44 -9.33 7.24
N ARG A 80 1.99 -10.24 6.38
CA ARG A 80 2.40 -11.65 6.42
C ARG A 80 3.74 -11.87 5.72
N SER A 81 3.93 -11.16 4.61
CA SER A 81 5.18 -11.09 3.87
C SER A 81 5.85 -9.74 4.09
N ARG A 82 7.17 -9.76 4.21
CA ARG A 82 8.02 -8.57 4.42
C ARG A 82 8.78 -8.18 3.15
N THR A 83 8.31 -8.60 1.98
CA THR A 83 8.96 -8.24 0.71
C THR A 83 8.75 -6.77 0.38
N ALA A 84 9.66 -6.21 -0.41
CA ALA A 84 9.60 -4.82 -0.86
C ALA A 84 8.28 -4.52 -1.57
N MET A 85 7.83 -5.43 -2.44
CA MET A 85 6.55 -5.27 -3.15
C MET A 85 5.36 -5.23 -2.19
N THR A 86 5.30 -6.13 -1.21
CA THR A 86 4.19 -6.18 -0.23
C THR A 86 4.14 -4.92 0.62
N ILE A 87 5.29 -4.53 1.20
CA ILE A 87 5.37 -3.34 2.05
C ILE A 87 5.01 -2.09 1.25
N GLY A 88 5.60 -1.94 0.05
CA GLY A 88 5.33 -0.78 -0.80
C GLY A 88 3.89 -0.69 -1.29
N HIS A 89 3.21 -1.82 -1.43
CA HIS A 89 1.81 -1.86 -1.81
C HIS A 89 0.90 -1.46 -0.63
N GLU A 90 1.00 -2.15 0.50
CA GLU A 90 0.09 -1.92 1.63
C GLU A 90 0.30 -0.55 2.30
N VAL A 91 1.53 -0.06 2.35
CA VAL A 91 1.81 1.29 2.88
C VAL A 91 1.20 2.35 1.96
N ALA A 92 1.10 2.09 0.66
CA ALA A 92 0.43 3.01 -0.25
C ALA A 92 -1.09 3.10 0.03
N HIS A 93 -1.76 2.01 0.41
CA HIS A 93 -3.14 2.04 0.91
C HIS A 93 -3.27 2.89 2.19
N ALA A 94 -2.32 2.75 3.12
CA ALA A 94 -2.29 3.59 4.31
C ALA A 94 -2.09 5.07 3.98
N ILE A 95 -1.24 5.40 3.00
CA ILE A 95 -1.04 6.77 2.51
C ILE A 95 -2.34 7.31 1.91
N ASP A 96 -3.02 6.52 1.07
CA ASP A 96 -4.29 6.91 0.45
C ASP A 96 -5.34 7.27 1.51
N CYS A 97 -5.47 6.41 2.52
CA CYS A 97 -6.37 6.60 3.65
C CYS A 97 -6.00 7.82 4.51
N ALA A 98 -4.72 8.03 4.78
CA ALA A 98 -4.24 9.17 5.57
C ALA A 98 -4.45 10.51 4.85
N LEU A 99 -4.30 10.51 3.52
CA LEU A 99 -4.59 11.67 2.67
C LEU A 99 -6.08 11.97 2.57
N GLY A 100 -6.94 10.97 2.72
CA GLY A 100 -8.40 11.13 2.69
C GLY A 100 -9.07 11.20 4.06
N ASP A 101 -8.31 11.51 5.12
CA ASP A 101 -8.84 11.71 6.49
C ASP A 101 -9.57 10.48 7.07
N GLY A 102 -9.09 9.28 6.76
CA GLY A 102 -9.68 8.02 7.26
C GLY A 102 -10.57 7.30 6.24
N VAL A 103 -10.72 7.83 5.04
CA VAL A 103 -11.24 7.13 3.86
C VAL A 103 -10.22 7.24 2.72
N TYR A 104 -10.27 6.34 1.74
CA TYR A 104 -9.35 6.40 0.60
C TYR A 104 -9.59 7.66 -0.23
N ARG A 105 -8.56 8.50 -0.36
CA ARG A 105 -8.58 9.70 -1.21
C ARG A 105 -8.86 9.33 -2.67
N SER A 106 -8.31 8.23 -3.17
CA SER A 106 -8.59 7.72 -4.52
C SER A 106 -10.08 7.52 -4.79
N GLY A 107 -10.87 7.23 -3.76
CA GLY A 107 -12.31 7.05 -3.84
C GLY A 107 -13.09 8.33 -4.17
N PHE A 108 -12.55 9.53 -3.90
CA PHE A 108 -13.27 10.78 -4.08
C PHE A 108 -12.49 11.92 -4.75
N ASP A 109 -11.16 11.84 -4.85
CA ASP A 109 -10.36 12.85 -5.55
C ASP A 109 -10.69 12.83 -7.06
N PRO A 110 -11.21 13.94 -7.63
CA PRO A 110 -11.64 13.96 -9.01
C PRO A 110 -10.49 13.74 -10.01
N ARG A 111 -9.25 14.11 -9.66
CA ARG A 111 -8.08 13.92 -10.54
C ARG A 111 -7.71 12.44 -10.61
N ILE A 112 -7.69 11.74 -9.48
CA ILE A 112 -7.39 10.30 -9.42
C ILE A 112 -8.49 9.52 -10.13
N ARG A 113 -9.75 9.83 -9.86
CA ARG A 113 -10.90 9.17 -10.51
C ARG A 113 -10.90 9.37 -12.03
N ALA A 114 -10.59 10.57 -12.49
CA ALA A 114 -10.50 10.85 -13.93
C ALA A 114 -9.33 10.09 -14.58
N ALA A 115 -8.17 10.01 -13.91
CA ALA A 115 -7.03 9.23 -14.40
C ALA A 115 -7.38 7.74 -14.53
N PHE A 116 -7.97 7.14 -13.49
CA PHE A 116 -8.42 5.75 -13.51
C PHE A 116 -9.47 5.48 -14.60
N ALA A 117 -10.50 6.32 -14.70
CA ALA A 117 -11.56 6.16 -15.70
C ALA A 117 -11.05 6.35 -17.15
N GLY A 118 -9.99 7.14 -17.32
CA GLY A 118 -9.34 7.39 -18.62
C GLY A 118 -8.21 6.42 -18.96
N ALA A 119 -7.81 5.54 -18.03
CA ALA A 119 -6.66 4.67 -18.19
C ALA A 119 -6.86 3.68 -19.35
N ARG A 120 -5.92 3.68 -20.30
CA ARG A 120 -5.87 2.72 -21.42
C ARG A 120 -4.90 1.58 -21.18
N ALA A 121 -4.03 1.75 -20.20
CA ALA A 121 -3.05 0.79 -19.75
C ALA A 121 -2.77 1.05 -18.27
N PHE A 122 -2.36 0.00 -17.57
CA PHE A 122 -2.06 0.06 -16.15
C PHE A 122 -0.60 -0.31 -15.90
N VAL A 123 -0.02 0.24 -14.84
CA VAL A 123 1.37 -0.02 -14.47
C VAL A 123 1.58 -1.50 -14.13
N THR A 124 0.58 -2.15 -13.55
CA THR A 124 0.46 -3.62 -13.42
C THR A 124 -0.96 -4.05 -13.76
N PRO A 125 -1.21 -5.33 -14.09
CA PRO A 125 -2.57 -5.84 -14.24
C PRO A 125 -3.42 -5.70 -12.97
N TYR A 126 -2.79 -5.76 -11.80
CA TYR A 126 -3.48 -5.65 -10.51
C TYR A 126 -4.09 -4.27 -10.28
N ALA A 127 -3.40 -3.21 -10.73
CA ALA A 127 -3.93 -1.84 -10.65
C ALA A 127 -5.28 -1.63 -11.37
N ALA A 128 -5.72 -2.56 -12.22
CA ALA A 128 -7.02 -2.47 -12.89
C ALA A 128 -8.20 -2.98 -12.03
N SER A 129 -7.95 -3.60 -10.87
CA SER A 129 -8.98 -4.24 -10.04
C SER A 129 -9.83 -3.24 -9.25
N GLY A 130 -9.33 -2.04 -8.96
CA GLY A 130 -10.00 -1.05 -8.12
C GLY A 130 -9.27 0.30 -8.11
N LEU A 131 -9.95 1.35 -7.63
CA LEU A 131 -9.39 2.71 -7.51
C LEU A 131 -8.28 2.79 -6.46
N ASP A 132 -8.47 2.09 -5.35
CA ASP A 132 -7.52 1.91 -4.27
C ASP A 132 -6.28 1.13 -4.75
N GLU A 133 -6.49 0.03 -5.46
CA GLU A 133 -5.41 -0.78 -6.01
C GLU A 133 -4.63 -0.06 -7.11
N TYR A 134 -5.34 0.71 -7.93
CA TYR A 134 -4.73 1.63 -8.89
C TYR A 134 -3.83 2.65 -8.21
N PHE A 135 -4.31 3.29 -7.14
CA PHE A 135 -3.51 4.24 -6.38
C PHE A 135 -2.28 3.57 -5.78
N ALA A 136 -2.46 2.44 -5.08
CA ALA A 136 -1.39 1.73 -4.40
C ALA A 136 -0.27 1.32 -5.36
N GLU A 137 -0.63 0.73 -6.50
CA GLU A 137 0.33 0.32 -7.52
C GLU A 137 1.04 1.50 -8.20
N CYS A 138 0.36 2.64 -8.40
CA CYS A 138 1.00 3.84 -8.96
C CYS A 138 1.98 4.48 -7.97
N VAL A 139 1.64 4.58 -6.69
CA VAL A 139 2.55 5.07 -5.65
C VAL A 139 3.76 4.13 -5.53
N ARG A 140 3.53 2.82 -5.49
CA ARG A 140 4.58 1.80 -5.45
C ARG A 140 5.52 1.91 -6.66
N ALA A 141 4.96 2.10 -7.86
CA ALA A 141 5.75 2.30 -9.07
C ALA A 141 6.59 3.57 -9.01
N TYR A 142 6.03 4.68 -8.54
CA TYR A 142 6.72 5.96 -8.49
C TYR A 142 7.90 5.97 -7.51
N ALA A 143 7.80 5.25 -6.39
CA ALA A 143 8.92 5.10 -5.45
C ALA A 143 10.11 4.35 -6.08
N ASP A 144 9.87 3.50 -7.09
CA ASP A 144 10.86 2.76 -7.89
C ASP A 144 11.80 1.85 -7.05
N ALA A 145 11.40 1.51 -5.82
CA ALA A 145 12.15 0.70 -4.87
C ALA A 145 11.47 -0.63 -4.51
N PHE A 146 10.21 -0.83 -4.95
CA PHE A 146 9.34 -1.89 -4.45
C PHE A 146 9.06 -2.95 -5.51
N HIS A 147 10.11 -3.66 -5.93
CA HIS A 147 10.00 -4.73 -6.90
C HIS A 147 10.71 -5.99 -6.42
N ASP A 148 9.98 -7.10 -6.45
CA ASP A 148 10.51 -8.42 -6.15
C ASP A 148 10.86 -9.13 -7.47
N ALA A 149 12.07 -9.68 -7.58
CA ALA A 149 12.54 -10.35 -8.80
C ALA A 149 11.69 -11.57 -9.20
N GLY A 150 10.99 -12.19 -8.24
CA GLY A 150 10.08 -13.31 -8.47
C GLY A 150 8.64 -12.91 -8.82
N SER A 151 8.33 -11.62 -8.92
CA SER A 151 6.97 -11.17 -9.26
C SER A 151 6.59 -11.60 -10.68
N PRO A 152 5.41 -12.21 -10.89
CA PRO A 152 4.94 -12.58 -12.23
C PRO A 152 4.45 -11.37 -13.04
N TRP A 153 4.37 -10.19 -12.42
CA TRP A 153 3.88 -8.98 -13.08
C TRP A 153 5.02 -8.15 -13.68
N PRO A 154 4.72 -7.32 -14.70
CA PRO A 154 5.66 -6.34 -15.19
C PRO A 154 6.21 -5.49 -14.04
N ARG A 155 7.50 -5.16 -14.12
CA ARG A 155 8.14 -4.29 -13.13
C ARG A 155 7.42 -2.94 -13.08
N ALA A 156 6.85 -2.61 -11.94
CA ALA A 156 6.24 -1.32 -11.67
C ALA A 156 7.35 -0.30 -11.39
N THR A 157 7.74 0.44 -12.42
CA THR A 157 8.75 1.51 -12.32
C THR A 157 8.12 2.88 -12.53
N ARG A 158 8.82 3.92 -12.07
CA ARG A 158 8.42 5.31 -12.31
C ARG A 158 8.32 5.62 -13.81
N GLU A 159 9.25 5.09 -14.59
CA GLU A 159 9.26 5.23 -16.06
C GLU A 159 8.03 4.59 -16.70
N ARG A 160 7.68 3.36 -16.29
CA ARG A 160 6.50 2.66 -16.80
C ARG A 160 5.24 3.44 -16.47
N LEU A 161 5.09 3.91 -15.23
CA LEU A 161 3.96 4.75 -14.82
C LEU A 161 3.86 6.01 -15.69
N ARG A 162 4.99 6.71 -15.92
CA ARG A 162 5.01 7.89 -16.80
C ARG A 162 4.54 7.59 -18.22
N SER A 163 4.92 6.43 -18.74
CA SER A 163 4.60 6.02 -20.11
C SER A 163 3.13 5.60 -20.26
N CYS A 164 2.60 4.78 -19.34
CA CYS A 164 1.23 4.27 -19.46
C CYS A 164 0.17 5.22 -18.91
N ASP A 165 0.52 6.02 -17.90
CA ASP A 165 -0.41 6.90 -17.19
C ASP A 165 0.28 8.20 -16.73
N PRO A 166 0.54 9.13 -17.67
CA PRO A 166 1.21 10.38 -17.36
C PRO A 166 0.42 11.27 -16.39
N ALA A 167 -0.92 11.15 -16.37
CA ALA A 167 -1.77 11.92 -15.46
C ALA A 167 -1.56 11.46 -14.02
N MET A 168 -1.61 10.15 -13.77
CA MET A 168 -1.36 9.60 -12.44
C MET A 168 0.10 9.75 -12.02
N HIS A 169 1.05 9.63 -12.95
CA HIS A 169 2.45 9.97 -12.69
C HIS A 169 2.58 11.40 -12.12
N ALA A 170 1.92 12.38 -12.73
CA ALA A 170 1.99 13.77 -12.27
C ALA A 170 1.37 13.95 -10.88
N ILE A 171 0.22 13.31 -10.61
CA ILE A 171 -0.42 13.34 -9.29
C ILE A 171 0.50 12.75 -8.22
N VAL A 172 1.09 11.58 -8.46
CA VAL A 172 2.00 10.95 -7.50
C VAL A 172 3.29 11.75 -7.34
N ALA A 173 3.79 12.39 -8.39
CA ALA A 173 4.94 13.28 -8.31
C ALA A 173 4.70 14.46 -7.33
N GLU A 174 3.51 15.06 -7.36
CA GLU A 174 3.13 16.11 -6.40
C GLU A 174 3.11 15.59 -4.97
N LEU A 175 2.61 14.37 -4.75
CA LEU A 175 2.61 13.72 -3.42
C LEU A 175 4.03 13.47 -2.89
N PHE A 176 4.98 13.17 -3.77
CA PHE A 176 6.36 12.91 -3.38
C PHE A 176 7.20 14.18 -3.20
N ALA A 177 6.71 15.31 -3.68
CA ALA A 177 7.37 16.62 -3.56
C ALA A 177 6.87 17.44 -2.34
N SER A 178 5.77 17.01 -1.72
CA SER A 178 5.15 17.68 -0.57
C SER A 178 5.75 17.31 0.77
#